data_AF-A0A0N0NMV6-F1
#
_entry.id   AF-A0A0N0NMV6-F1
#
_cell.length_a   1.000
_cell.length_b   1.000
_cell.length_c   1.000
_cell.angle_alpha   90.00
_cell.angle_beta   90.00
_cell.angle_gamma   90.00
#
_symmetry.space_group_name_H-M   'P 1'
#
loop_
_entity.id
_entity.type
_entity.pdbx_description
1 polymer ?
#
loop_
_entity_poly.entity_id
_entity_poly.type
_entity_poly.pdbx_seq_one_letter_code
_entity_poly.pdbx_strand_id
1 'polypeptide(L)'
;MDSDFADTASEQTNINDWKRWRVHMKGLKTMSDLRPDGFHGLGNHTALMAWWLDLVGCSVLDQVPQFEMPQDLVLLDVDHGSKSFDIRQQASHMIDMYPEMLGIMRGLHMMEGIATIVAQNSEQTEFWRDEVRGIELIGPATHFLLTTPRFQSSIDEDESSVTLLVQELLRLTCLLLLSGLKRCLSLNASDCEAIQQRFWKIWGVKGQPIAGVLQDLALWTAETTTMAESIEVAQSAHWCNWFVVRMQSLSLTIRRYKTPDYLSLLDSTAHGSAPSDSAANADILPSHPPGSLTA
;
A
#
# COMPACT_ATOMS: atom_id res chain seq x y z
N MET A 1 -38.93 -2.92 -12.23
CA MET A 1 -38.91 -2.36 -10.86
C MET A 1 -38.83 -3.56 -9.95
N ASP A 2 -37.69 -3.73 -9.28
CA ASP A 2 -37.35 -4.76 -8.25
C ASP A 2 -35.92 -5.32 -8.44
N SER A 3 -34.94 -4.45 -8.76
CA SER A 3 -33.50 -4.78 -8.64
C SER A 3 -32.79 -4.01 -7.52
N ASP A 4 -33.35 -2.89 -7.05
CA ASP A 4 -32.65 -1.98 -6.12
C ASP A 4 -32.75 -2.37 -4.63
N PHE A 5 -33.59 -3.36 -4.28
CA PHE A 5 -33.82 -3.75 -2.88
C PHE A 5 -32.87 -4.87 -2.38
N ALA A 6 -32.20 -5.59 -3.29
CA ALA A 6 -31.29 -6.67 -2.92
C ALA A 6 -29.88 -6.15 -2.61
N ASP A 7 -29.38 -5.16 -3.36
CA ASP A 7 -28.04 -4.59 -3.17
C ASP A 7 -27.93 -3.75 -1.88
N THR A 8 -29.01 -3.07 -1.49
CA THR A 8 -29.03 -2.30 -0.23
C THR A 8 -29.04 -3.18 1.02
N ALA A 9 -29.53 -4.42 0.93
CA ALA A 9 -29.58 -5.34 2.07
C ALA A 9 -28.23 -6.04 2.34
N SER A 10 -27.42 -6.32 1.30
CA SER A 10 -26.07 -6.89 1.44
C SER A 10 -25.08 -5.86 1.99
N GLU A 11 -25.17 -4.59 1.56
CA GLU A 11 -24.36 -3.50 2.12
C GLU A 11 -24.74 -3.19 3.58
N GLN A 12 -26.04 -3.19 3.92
CA GLN A 12 -26.49 -2.90 5.29
C GLN A 12 -26.15 -4.00 6.29
N THR A 13 -26.16 -5.27 5.88
CA THR A 13 -25.72 -6.40 6.74
C THR A 13 -24.23 -6.30 7.05
N ASN A 14 -23.41 -6.04 6.03
CA ASN A 14 -21.96 -5.89 6.19
C ASN A 14 -21.58 -4.67 7.06
N ILE A 15 -22.24 -3.51 6.87
CA ILE A 15 -22.01 -2.30 7.68
C ILE A 15 -22.40 -2.51 9.16
N ASN A 16 -23.47 -3.26 9.43
CA ASN A 16 -23.90 -3.55 10.80
C ASN A 16 -22.94 -4.52 11.50
N ASP A 17 -22.32 -5.43 10.75
CA ASP A 17 -21.33 -6.37 11.28
C ASP A 17 -20.04 -5.66 11.70
N TRP A 18 -19.53 -4.70 10.92
CA TRP A 18 -18.32 -3.96 11.29
C TRP A 18 -18.53 -2.97 12.45
N LYS A 19 -19.74 -2.42 12.61
CA LYS A 19 -20.10 -1.66 13.82
C LYS A 19 -20.04 -2.54 15.07
N ARG A 20 -20.59 -3.76 15.00
CA ARG A 20 -20.53 -4.72 16.09
C ARG A 20 -19.10 -5.15 16.39
N TRP A 21 -18.31 -5.46 15.35
CA TRP A 21 -16.89 -5.74 15.47
C TRP A 21 -16.17 -4.63 16.25
N ARG A 22 -16.40 -3.36 15.91
CA ARG A 22 -15.75 -2.22 16.59
C ARG A 22 -16.07 -2.17 18.09
N VAL A 23 -17.34 -2.41 18.45
CA VAL A 23 -17.75 -2.48 19.86
C VAL A 23 -17.06 -3.64 20.57
N HIS A 24 -17.00 -4.82 19.93
CA HIS A 24 -16.36 -6.01 20.51
C HIS A 24 -14.84 -5.81 20.67
N MET A 25 -14.15 -5.27 19.66
CA MET A 25 -12.71 -5.02 19.73
C MET A 25 -12.36 -3.95 20.77
N LYS A 26 -13.18 -2.90 20.91
CA LYS A 26 -13.00 -1.91 21.98
C LYS A 26 -13.15 -2.54 23.37
N GLY A 27 -14.15 -3.40 23.55
CA GLY A 27 -14.33 -4.16 24.78
C GLY A 27 -13.14 -5.07 25.07
N LEU A 28 -12.66 -5.80 24.05
CA LEU A 28 -11.50 -6.67 24.14
C LEU A 28 -10.22 -5.90 24.52
N LYS A 29 -9.99 -4.73 23.91
CA LYS A 29 -8.86 -3.86 24.21
C LYS A 29 -8.93 -3.35 25.65
N THR A 30 -10.12 -2.94 26.09
CA THR A 30 -10.36 -2.52 27.48
C THR A 30 -10.04 -3.65 28.46
N MET A 31 -10.47 -4.88 28.18
CA MET A 31 -10.14 -6.04 29.01
C MET A 31 -8.65 -6.34 29.04
N SER A 32 -7.95 -6.23 27.90
CA SER A 32 -6.49 -6.36 27.85
C SER A 32 -5.82 -5.31 28.73
N ASP A 33 -6.22 -4.04 28.60
CA ASP A 33 -5.60 -2.91 29.32
C ASP A 33 -5.82 -2.97 30.84
N LEU A 34 -6.90 -3.62 31.29
CA LEU A 34 -7.16 -3.84 32.71
C LEU A 34 -6.30 -4.97 33.32
N ARG A 35 -5.63 -5.77 32.50
CA ARG A 35 -4.73 -6.84 32.97
C ARG A 35 -3.28 -6.32 32.98
N PRO A 36 -2.50 -6.55 34.06
CA PRO A 36 -1.13 -6.06 34.16
C PRO A 36 -0.23 -6.48 32.98
N ASP A 37 -0.42 -7.70 32.48
CA ASP A 37 0.36 -8.27 31.37
C ASP A 37 -0.44 -8.31 30.05
N GLY A 38 -1.52 -7.56 29.92
CA GLY A 38 -2.37 -7.60 28.72
C GLY A 38 -2.98 -8.98 28.51
N PHE A 39 -2.82 -9.55 27.31
CA PHE A 39 -3.15 -10.96 27.03
C PHE A 39 -1.99 -11.93 27.20
N HIS A 40 -0.81 -11.45 27.62
CA HIS A 40 0.27 -12.37 27.98
C HIS A 40 -0.18 -13.29 29.13
N GLY A 41 0.26 -14.56 29.06
CA GLY A 41 -0.13 -15.60 30.01
C GLY A 41 -1.55 -16.17 29.83
N LEU A 42 -2.40 -15.60 28.97
CA LEU A 42 -3.48 -16.39 28.36
C LEU A 42 -2.83 -17.25 27.29
N GLY A 43 -3.23 -18.52 27.15
CA GLY A 43 -2.54 -19.46 26.26
C GLY A 43 -2.24 -18.86 24.89
N ASN A 44 -1.09 -19.21 24.30
CA ASN A 44 -0.43 -18.50 23.20
C ASN A 44 -1.37 -18.06 22.04
N HIS A 45 -2.43 -18.82 21.78
CA HIS A 45 -3.42 -18.53 20.74
C HIS A 45 -4.37 -17.37 21.06
N THR A 46 -4.61 -17.01 22.33
CA THR A 46 -5.57 -15.95 22.69
C THR A 46 -5.07 -14.58 22.25
N ALA A 47 -3.82 -14.24 22.56
CA ALA A 47 -3.22 -12.97 22.12
C ALA A 47 -3.11 -12.92 20.58
N LEU A 48 -2.68 -14.01 19.96
CA LEU A 48 -2.58 -14.14 18.51
C LEU A 48 -3.94 -13.94 17.83
N MET A 49 -5.00 -14.58 18.34
CA MET A 49 -6.33 -14.49 17.74
C MET A 49 -6.96 -13.10 17.96
N ALA A 50 -6.78 -12.50 19.13
CA ALA A 50 -7.23 -11.13 19.39
C ALA A 50 -6.57 -10.13 18.42
N TRP A 51 -5.24 -10.25 18.25
CA TRP A 51 -4.49 -9.46 17.30
C TRP A 51 -4.94 -9.72 15.86
N TRP A 52 -5.10 -10.98 15.44
CA TRP A 52 -5.54 -11.31 14.09
C TRP A 52 -6.95 -10.79 13.77
N LEU A 53 -7.91 -10.93 14.69
CA LEU A 53 -9.26 -10.39 14.53
C LEU A 53 -9.27 -8.86 14.44
N ASP A 54 -8.34 -8.20 15.15
CA ASP A 54 -8.12 -6.77 15.03
C ASP A 54 -7.60 -6.42 13.63
N LEU A 55 -6.58 -7.15 13.14
CA LEU A 55 -6.05 -6.96 11.78
C LEU A 55 -7.11 -7.12 10.70
N VAL A 56 -7.97 -8.16 10.79
CA VAL A 56 -9.03 -8.39 9.80
C VAL A 56 -9.96 -7.18 9.69
N GLY A 57 -10.49 -6.69 10.81
CA GLY A 57 -11.40 -5.55 10.76
C GLY A 57 -10.69 -4.22 10.45
N CYS A 58 -9.45 -4.05 10.90
CA CYS A 58 -8.63 -2.91 10.53
C CYS A 58 -8.26 -2.90 9.03
N SER A 59 -8.06 -4.06 8.39
CA SER A 59 -7.94 -4.16 6.93
C SER A 59 -9.21 -3.73 6.22
N VAL A 60 -10.38 -4.21 6.69
CA VAL A 60 -11.66 -3.84 6.09
C VAL A 60 -11.96 -2.36 6.25
N LEU A 61 -11.68 -1.77 7.41
CA LEU A 61 -11.95 -0.36 7.72
C LEU A 61 -10.81 0.59 7.33
N ASP A 62 -9.67 0.03 6.92
CA ASP A 62 -8.40 0.73 6.72
C ASP A 62 -8.01 1.59 7.94
N GLN A 63 -7.86 0.95 9.10
CA GLN A 63 -7.48 1.57 10.36
C GLN A 63 -6.16 1.01 10.89
N VAL A 64 -5.51 1.76 11.79
CA VAL A 64 -4.33 1.24 12.51
C VAL A 64 -4.81 0.18 13.51
N PRO A 65 -4.14 -0.98 13.61
CA PRO A 65 -4.43 -1.98 14.65
C PRO A 65 -4.35 -1.38 16.06
N GLN A 66 -5.28 -1.77 16.92
CA GLN A 66 -5.35 -1.41 18.33
C GLN A 66 -4.51 -2.33 19.22
N PHE A 67 -4.28 -3.56 18.78
CA PHE A 67 -3.47 -4.54 19.51
C PHE A 67 -2.04 -4.53 18.98
N GLU A 68 -1.09 -4.54 19.91
CA GLU A 68 0.32 -4.73 19.59
C GLU A 68 0.55 -6.15 19.07
N MET A 69 1.56 -6.28 18.21
CA MET A 69 1.98 -7.58 17.69
C MET A 69 2.51 -8.46 18.84
N PRO A 70 2.03 -9.71 19.00
CA PRO A 70 2.54 -10.62 20.01
C PRO A 70 4.06 -10.82 19.90
N GLN A 71 4.77 -10.78 21.04
CA GLN A 71 6.24 -10.84 21.09
C GLN A 71 6.82 -12.16 20.56
N ASP A 72 6.05 -13.25 20.66
CA ASP A 72 6.46 -14.58 20.19
C ASP A 72 6.44 -14.68 18.65
N LEU A 73 5.86 -13.70 17.96
CA LEU A 73 5.92 -13.64 16.51
C LEU A 73 7.30 -13.22 16.06
N VAL A 74 8.03 -14.20 15.54
CA VAL A 74 9.29 -13.96 14.84
C VAL A 74 8.97 -13.21 13.55
N LEU A 75 9.38 -11.94 13.48
CA LEU A 75 9.44 -11.23 12.20
C LEU A 75 10.29 -12.06 11.24
N LEU A 76 9.78 -12.32 10.05
CA LEU A 76 10.51 -13.03 9.01
C LEU A 76 11.81 -12.29 8.72
N ASP A 77 12.91 -12.76 9.31
CA ASP A 77 14.25 -12.36 8.91
C ASP A 77 14.62 -13.28 7.75
N VAL A 78 14.39 -12.77 6.55
CA VAL A 78 14.67 -13.51 5.32
C VAL A 78 16.19 -13.57 5.19
N ASP A 79 16.77 -14.65 5.70
CA ASP A 79 18.21 -14.89 5.57
C ASP A 79 18.59 -14.82 4.09
N HIS A 80 19.60 -13.99 3.79
CA HIS A 80 19.97 -13.48 2.46
C HIS A 80 20.54 -14.54 1.50
N GLY A 81 20.33 -15.84 1.77
CA GLY A 81 20.83 -16.95 0.97
C GLY A 81 20.17 -17.07 -0.41
N SER A 82 18.94 -16.58 -0.57
CA SER A 82 18.24 -16.60 -1.86
C SER A 82 18.50 -15.32 -2.65
N LYS A 83 19.46 -15.35 -3.57
CA LYS A 83 19.92 -14.23 -4.41
C LYS A 83 18.88 -13.68 -5.41
N SER A 84 17.62 -14.08 -5.35
CA SER A 84 16.77 -13.99 -6.53
C SER A 84 16.25 -12.57 -6.83
N PHE A 85 15.95 -11.71 -5.83
CA PHE A 85 15.42 -10.36 -6.08
C PHE A 85 15.40 -9.43 -4.84
N ASP A 86 16.57 -9.07 -4.31
CA ASP A 86 16.74 -8.26 -3.08
C ASP A 86 16.15 -6.83 -3.19
N ILE A 87 14.89 -6.66 -2.78
CA ILE A 87 14.19 -5.36 -2.78
C ILE A 87 14.90 -4.39 -1.85
N ARG A 88 15.44 -4.86 -0.71
CA ARG A 88 16.13 -4.01 0.27
C ARG A 88 17.36 -3.36 -0.35
N GLN A 89 18.21 -4.14 -1.01
CA GLN A 89 19.37 -3.61 -1.71
C GLN A 89 18.93 -2.66 -2.83
N GLN A 90 17.91 -3.01 -3.60
CA GLN A 90 17.43 -2.21 -4.74
C GLN A 90 16.73 -0.91 -4.33
N ALA A 91 16.07 -0.87 -3.18
CA ALA A 91 15.32 0.29 -2.72
C ALA A 91 16.20 1.40 -2.14
N SER A 92 17.45 1.12 -1.74
CA SER A 92 18.37 2.11 -1.14
C SER A 92 18.40 3.46 -1.87
N HIS A 93 18.67 3.44 -3.18
CA HIS A 93 18.72 4.65 -3.99
C HIS A 93 17.39 5.40 -4.05
N MET A 94 16.28 4.66 -4.16
CA MET A 94 14.95 5.27 -4.19
C MET A 94 14.58 5.88 -2.83
N ILE A 95 15.03 5.30 -1.73
CA ILE A 95 14.87 5.86 -0.38
C ILE A 95 15.70 7.13 -0.22
N ASP A 96 16.90 7.18 -0.81
CA ASP A 96 17.74 8.38 -0.78
C ASP A 96 17.08 9.54 -1.54
N MET A 97 16.41 9.26 -2.66
CA MET A 97 15.66 10.26 -3.44
C MET A 97 14.29 10.62 -2.84
N TYR A 98 13.60 9.63 -2.26
CA TYR A 98 12.25 9.74 -1.72
C TYR A 98 12.15 9.14 -0.31
N PRO A 99 12.62 9.87 0.72
CA PRO A 99 12.66 9.37 2.10
C PRO A 99 11.29 8.93 2.64
N GLU A 100 10.20 9.54 2.16
CA GLU A 100 8.82 9.19 2.48
C GLU A 100 8.46 7.74 2.10
N MET A 101 9.15 7.16 1.10
CA MET A 101 8.92 5.78 0.67
C MET A 101 9.54 4.74 1.63
N LEU A 102 10.37 5.16 2.59
CA LEU A 102 11.04 4.24 3.52
C LEU A 102 10.07 3.27 4.19
N GLY A 103 8.90 3.78 4.61
CA GLY A 103 7.85 2.97 5.24
C GLY A 103 7.38 1.86 4.30
N ILE A 104 6.91 2.20 3.11
CA ILE A 104 6.39 1.20 2.17
C ILE A 104 7.48 0.24 1.68
N MET A 105 8.73 0.69 1.51
CA MET A 105 9.85 -0.17 1.10
C MET A 105 10.17 -1.26 2.12
N ARG A 106 10.04 -0.97 3.42
CA ARG A 106 10.12 -2.00 4.47
C ARG A 106 8.99 -3.01 4.36
N GLY A 107 7.77 -2.53 4.08
CA GLY A 107 6.62 -3.40 3.81
C GLY A 107 6.85 -4.32 2.62
N LEU A 108 7.36 -3.79 1.50
CA LEU A 108 7.70 -4.57 0.31
C LEU A 108 8.77 -5.63 0.58
N HIS A 109 9.73 -5.35 1.44
CA HIS A 109 10.71 -6.34 1.85
C HIS A 109 10.09 -7.48 2.68
N MET A 110 9.10 -7.19 3.54
CA MET A 110 8.34 -8.26 4.20
C MET A 110 7.54 -9.10 3.20
N MET A 111 6.95 -8.46 2.19
CA MET A 111 6.23 -9.14 1.10
C MET A 111 7.16 -10.05 0.27
N GLU A 112 8.40 -9.63 0.03
CA GLU A 112 9.44 -10.45 -0.61
C GLU A 112 9.74 -11.73 0.20
N GLY A 113 9.82 -11.61 1.53
CA GLY A 113 9.97 -12.75 2.42
C GLY A 113 8.82 -13.74 2.34
N ILE A 114 7.59 -13.22 2.36
CA ILE A 114 6.38 -14.04 2.18
C ILE A 114 6.41 -14.74 0.82
N ALA A 115 6.77 -14.04 -0.26
CA ALA A 115 6.89 -14.63 -1.60
C ALA A 115 7.93 -15.75 -1.65
N THR A 116 9.06 -15.58 -0.97
CA THR A 116 10.09 -16.62 -0.87
C THR A 116 9.56 -17.87 -0.15
N ILE A 117 8.88 -17.70 0.98
CA ILE A 117 8.30 -18.81 1.74
C ILE A 117 7.19 -19.50 0.94
N VAL A 118 6.30 -18.73 0.32
CA VAL A 118 5.24 -19.27 -0.54
C VAL A 118 5.85 -20.07 -1.69
N ALA A 119 6.86 -19.55 -2.39
CA ALA A 119 7.51 -20.26 -3.48
C ALA A 119 8.16 -21.58 -3.04
N GLN A 120 8.71 -21.65 -1.82
CA GLN A 120 9.35 -22.86 -1.28
C GLN A 120 8.35 -23.91 -0.79
N ASN A 121 7.13 -23.51 -0.44
CA ASN A 121 6.16 -24.38 0.22
C ASN A 121 4.85 -24.57 -0.56
N SER A 122 4.68 -23.94 -1.73
CA SER A 122 3.41 -23.93 -2.45
C SER A 122 2.89 -25.29 -2.87
N GLU A 123 3.78 -26.27 -3.05
CA GLU A 123 3.44 -27.65 -3.40
C GLU A 123 3.01 -28.50 -2.19
N GLN A 124 3.26 -28.03 -0.97
CA GLN A 124 2.94 -28.74 0.27
C GLN A 124 1.52 -28.41 0.70
N THR A 125 0.63 -29.41 0.77
CA THR A 125 -0.79 -29.17 1.11
C THR A 125 -0.96 -28.75 2.57
N GLU A 126 -0.10 -29.25 3.45
CA GLU A 126 -0.08 -28.95 4.88
C GLU A 126 0.19 -27.46 5.14
N PHE A 127 1.03 -26.83 4.31
CA PHE A 127 1.33 -25.41 4.41
C PHE A 127 0.08 -24.53 4.27
N TRP A 128 -0.86 -24.92 3.40
CA TRP A 128 -2.10 -24.16 3.14
C TRP A 128 -3.22 -24.42 4.16
N ARG A 129 -3.10 -25.48 4.96
CA ARG A 129 -4.12 -25.90 5.94
C ARG A 129 -3.82 -25.45 7.36
N ASP A 130 -2.60 -24.97 7.61
CA ASP A 130 -2.19 -24.49 8.92
C ASP A 130 -2.54 -22.99 9.05
N GLU A 131 -3.76 -22.71 9.50
CA GLU A 131 -4.26 -21.34 9.68
C GLU A 131 -3.39 -20.53 10.65
N VAL A 132 -2.90 -21.16 11.74
CA VAL A 132 -2.07 -20.48 12.73
C VAL A 132 -0.76 -20.04 12.10
N ARG A 133 -0.06 -20.94 11.42
CA ARG A 133 1.15 -20.61 10.68
C ARG A 133 0.89 -19.62 9.54
N GLY A 134 -0.29 -19.67 8.93
CA GLY A 134 -0.75 -18.67 7.98
C GLY A 134 -0.82 -17.27 8.59
N ILE A 135 -1.43 -17.13 9.78
CA ILE A 135 -1.50 -15.88 10.53
C ILE A 135 -0.09 -15.38 10.89
N GLU A 136 0.79 -16.28 11.36
CA GLU A 136 2.18 -15.95 11.69
C GLU A 136 2.96 -15.46 10.46
N LEU A 137 2.70 -16.05 9.28
CA LEU A 137 3.35 -15.71 8.02
C LEU A 137 2.94 -14.32 7.51
N ILE A 138 1.64 -14.04 7.42
CA ILE A 138 1.14 -12.83 6.73
C ILE A 138 0.73 -11.70 7.69
N GLY A 139 0.45 -12.03 8.95
CA GLY A 139 0.00 -11.10 9.97
C GLY A 139 0.97 -9.94 10.19
N PRO A 140 2.29 -10.17 10.34
CA PRO A 140 3.24 -9.09 10.56
C PRO A 140 3.30 -8.08 9.41
N ALA A 141 3.31 -8.56 8.16
CA ALA A 141 3.28 -7.69 6.99
C ALA A 141 1.96 -6.91 6.91
N THR A 142 0.83 -7.56 7.21
CA THR A 142 -0.49 -6.90 7.27
C THR A 142 -0.50 -5.79 8.31
N HIS A 143 -0.04 -6.07 9.54
CA HIS A 143 0.04 -5.10 10.63
C HIS A 143 0.92 -3.90 10.25
N PHE A 144 2.09 -4.17 9.68
CA PHE A 144 3.03 -3.14 9.26
C PHE A 144 2.44 -2.22 8.18
N LEU A 145 1.82 -2.80 7.15
CA LEU A 145 1.17 -2.05 6.07
C LEU A 145 -0.01 -1.21 6.59
N LEU A 146 -0.80 -1.71 7.55
CA LEU A 146 -1.90 -0.95 8.15
C LEU A 146 -1.44 0.19 9.08
N THR A 147 -0.20 0.11 9.57
CA THR A 147 0.44 1.14 10.41
C THR A 147 1.18 2.19 9.56
N THR A 148 1.39 1.92 8.26
CA THR A 148 2.02 2.88 7.35
C THR A 148 1.14 4.13 7.19
N PRO A 149 1.72 5.36 7.19
CA PRO A 149 0.96 6.58 6.99
C PRO A 149 0.09 6.53 5.74
N ARG A 150 -1.15 7.02 5.85
CA ARG A 150 -2.15 7.03 4.77
C ARG A 150 -2.10 8.35 4.01
N PHE A 151 -2.35 8.28 2.71
CA PHE A 151 -2.57 9.49 1.92
C PHE A 151 -3.84 10.21 2.38
N GLN A 152 -3.71 11.51 2.66
CA GLN A 152 -4.85 12.38 2.94
C GLN A 152 -5.12 13.20 1.67
N SER A 153 -6.34 13.10 1.13
CA SER A 153 -6.73 13.70 -0.15
C SER A 153 -6.73 15.23 -0.18
N SER A 154 -6.34 15.90 0.92
CA SER A 154 -6.30 17.35 1.05
C SER A 154 -4.95 17.98 0.66
N ILE A 155 -4.02 17.20 0.09
CA ILE A 155 -2.68 17.68 -0.26
C ILE A 155 -2.69 18.22 -1.70
N ASP A 156 -2.17 19.44 -1.85
CA ASP A 156 -2.01 20.16 -3.13
C ASP A 156 -1.23 19.35 -4.18
N GLU A 157 -1.26 19.77 -5.45
CA GLU A 157 -0.63 19.10 -6.60
C GLU A 157 0.90 19.31 -6.68
N ASP A 158 1.61 19.08 -5.57
CA ASP A 158 3.07 19.13 -5.51
C ASP A 158 3.69 17.73 -5.79
N GLU A 159 4.98 17.66 -6.15
CA GLU A 159 5.70 16.40 -6.36
C GLU A 159 5.66 15.48 -5.11
N SER A 160 5.70 16.08 -3.91
CA SER A 160 5.49 15.35 -2.64
C SER A 160 4.12 14.65 -2.59
N SER A 161 3.11 15.20 -3.25
CA SER A 161 1.77 14.62 -3.38
C SER A 161 1.78 13.35 -4.24
N VAL A 162 2.63 13.32 -5.28
CA VAL A 162 2.75 12.15 -6.18
C VAL A 162 3.42 10.97 -5.47
N THR A 163 4.50 11.20 -4.72
CA THR A 163 5.14 10.10 -3.99
C THR A 163 4.21 9.50 -2.94
N LEU A 164 3.51 10.35 -2.18
CA LEU A 164 2.54 9.88 -1.17
C LEU A 164 1.37 9.13 -1.81
N LEU A 165 0.92 9.55 -2.99
CA LEU A 165 -0.08 8.83 -3.79
C LEU A 165 0.42 7.44 -4.20
N VAL A 166 1.62 7.34 -4.79
CA VAL A 166 2.20 6.06 -5.21
C VAL A 166 2.45 5.14 -4.02
N GLN A 167 2.90 5.69 -2.89
CA GLN A 167 3.05 4.95 -1.63
C GLN A 167 1.72 4.34 -1.19
N GLU A 168 0.63 5.10 -1.24
CA GLU A 168 -0.69 4.62 -0.85
C GLU A 168 -1.23 3.55 -1.80
N LEU A 169 -1.04 3.73 -3.11
CA LEU A 169 -1.40 2.72 -4.11
C LEU A 169 -0.62 1.42 -3.88
N LEU A 170 0.69 1.51 -3.64
CA LEU A 170 1.52 0.35 -3.30
C LEU A 170 1.04 -0.34 -2.01
N ARG A 171 0.73 0.43 -0.96
CA ARG A 171 0.22 -0.10 0.31
C ARG A 171 -1.08 -0.88 0.10
N LEU A 172 -2.05 -0.30 -0.61
CA LEU A 172 -3.33 -0.93 -0.91
C LEU A 172 -3.17 -2.17 -1.78
N THR A 173 -2.34 -2.12 -2.83
CA THR A 173 -2.03 -3.29 -3.66
C THR A 173 -1.37 -4.40 -2.83
N CYS A 174 -0.45 -4.09 -1.91
CA CYS A 174 0.15 -5.11 -1.05
C CYS A 174 -0.87 -5.75 -0.10
N LEU A 175 -1.75 -4.95 0.52
CA LEU A 175 -2.84 -5.46 1.33
C LEU A 175 -3.79 -6.35 0.53
N LEU A 176 -4.05 -6.01 -0.74
CA LEU A 176 -4.86 -6.83 -1.64
C LEU A 176 -4.19 -8.18 -1.95
N LEU A 177 -2.88 -8.18 -2.23
CA LEU A 177 -2.11 -9.41 -2.41
C LEU A 177 -2.16 -10.30 -1.16
N LEU A 178 -2.00 -9.71 0.03
CA LEU A 178 -2.14 -10.43 1.30
C LEU A 178 -3.56 -10.98 1.49
N SER A 179 -4.60 -10.22 1.14
CA SER A 179 -6.00 -10.71 1.18
C SER A 179 -6.22 -11.90 0.24
N GLY A 180 -5.59 -11.91 -0.94
CA GLY A 180 -5.57 -13.08 -1.80
C GLY A 180 -4.89 -14.29 -1.14
N LEU A 181 -3.74 -14.09 -0.48
CA LEU A 181 -3.06 -15.16 0.28
C LEU A 181 -3.90 -15.66 1.46
N LYS A 182 -4.66 -14.79 2.15
CA LYS A 182 -5.60 -15.21 3.20
C LYS A 182 -6.54 -16.29 2.67
N ARG A 183 -7.09 -16.13 1.46
CA ARG A 183 -7.97 -17.14 0.84
C ARG A 183 -7.27 -18.46 0.61
N CYS A 184 -6.01 -18.44 0.14
CA CYS A 184 -5.22 -19.65 -0.05
C CYS A 184 -4.91 -20.37 1.28
N LEU A 185 -4.78 -19.61 2.37
CA LEU A 185 -4.54 -20.11 3.73
C LEU A 185 -5.84 -20.44 4.49
N SER A 186 -6.99 -20.45 3.82
CA SER A 186 -8.33 -20.63 4.44
C SER A 186 -8.69 -19.58 5.51
N LEU A 187 -8.02 -18.42 5.50
CA LEU A 187 -8.26 -17.31 6.41
C LEU A 187 -9.33 -16.35 5.87
N ASN A 188 -9.92 -15.55 6.76
CA ASN A 188 -10.91 -14.54 6.39
C ASN A 188 -10.31 -13.46 5.48
N ALA A 189 -10.85 -13.31 4.28
CA ALA A 189 -10.44 -12.34 3.26
C ALA A 189 -11.57 -11.34 2.90
N SER A 190 -12.39 -10.97 3.88
CA SER A 190 -13.50 -10.02 3.71
C SER A 190 -13.05 -8.58 3.40
N ASP A 191 -11.76 -8.30 3.55
CA ASP A 191 -11.13 -7.01 3.27
C ASP A 191 -10.89 -6.73 1.79
N CYS A 192 -10.84 -7.76 0.93
CA CYS A 192 -10.50 -7.63 -0.49
C CYS A 192 -11.31 -6.54 -1.20
N GLU A 193 -12.63 -6.60 -1.10
CA GLU A 193 -13.54 -5.70 -1.81
C GLU A 193 -13.36 -4.25 -1.32
N ALA A 194 -13.32 -4.05 -0.01
CA ALA A 194 -13.13 -2.73 0.58
C ALA A 194 -11.76 -2.12 0.19
N ILE A 195 -10.71 -2.94 0.10
CA ILE A 195 -9.38 -2.50 -0.36
C ILE A 195 -9.43 -2.10 -1.84
N GLN A 196 -10.06 -2.91 -2.71
CA GLN A 196 -10.21 -2.61 -4.14
C GLN A 196 -10.99 -1.33 -4.38
N GLN A 197 -12.13 -1.15 -3.71
CA GLN A 197 -12.94 0.06 -3.82
C GLN A 197 -12.13 1.31 -3.43
N ARG A 198 -11.31 1.24 -2.37
CA ARG A 198 -10.41 2.34 -1.98
C ARG A 198 -9.35 2.61 -3.04
N PHE A 199 -8.71 1.56 -3.54
CA PHE A 199 -7.70 1.68 -4.59
C PHE A 199 -8.27 2.43 -5.79
N TRP A 200 -9.40 1.98 -6.33
CA TRP A 200 -10.02 2.60 -7.50
C TRP A 200 -10.60 3.97 -7.23
N LYS A 201 -11.03 4.26 -6.00
CA LYS A 201 -11.41 5.62 -5.61
C LYS A 201 -10.22 6.57 -5.69
N ILE A 202 -9.06 6.16 -5.16
CA ILE A 202 -7.84 6.97 -5.19
C ILE A 202 -7.33 7.11 -6.63
N TRP A 203 -7.26 5.99 -7.35
CA TRP A 203 -6.88 5.95 -8.76
C TRP A 203 -7.83 6.76 -9.65
N GLY A 204 -9.15 6.73 -9.43
CA GLY A 204 -10.11 7.48 -10.25
C GLY A 204 -10.07 9.00 -10.01
N VAL A 205 -9.72 9.43 -8.80
CA VAL A 205 -9.65 10.86 -8.43
C VAL A 205 -8.37 11.54 -8.95
N LYS A 206 -7.27 10.79 -9.08
CA LYS A 206 -5.94 11.35 -9.44
C LYS A 206 -5.19 10.60 -10.56
N GLY A 207 -5.69 9.46 -11.01
CA GLY A 207 -5.06 8.53 -11.97
C GLY A 207 -5.28 8.87 -13.44
N GLN A 208 -5.27 10.16 -13.76
CA GLN A 208 -4.64 10.58 -15.02
C GLN A 208 -3.19 10.05 -15.01
N PRO A 209 -2.53 9.82 -16.16
CA PRO A 209 -1.22 9.18 -16.17
C PRO A 209 -0.32 9.94 -15.19
N ILE A 210 0.05 9.27 -14.08
CA ILE A 210 0.98 9.79 -13.09
C ILE A 210 2.26 10.03 -13.88
N ALA A 211 2.42 11.26 -14.35
CA ALA A 211 3.50 11.65 -15.22
C ALA A 211 4.73 11.84 -14.34
N GLY A 212 5.86 11.29 -14.80
CA GLY A 212 7.13 11.47 -14.13
C GLY A 212 7.70 10.18 -13.56
N VAL A 213 8.56 10.37 -12.57
CA VAL A 213 9.59 9.39 -12.20
C VAL A 213 8.95 8.11 -11.65
N LEU A 214 7.90 8.22 -10.84
CA LEU A 214 7.27 7.06 -10.20
C LEU A 214 6.20 6.35 -11.05
N GLN A 215 6.09 6.67 -12.34
CA GLN A 215 5.07 6.13 -13.24
C GLN A 215 5.11 4.59 -13.33
N ASP A 216 6.29 3.98 -13.39
CA ASP A 216 6.41 2.52 -13.51
C ASP A 216 5.84 1.79 -12.28
N LEU A 217 6.03 2.36 -11.08
CA LEU A 217 5.46 1.81 -9.85
C LEU A 217 3.94 2.00 -9.81
N ALA A 218 3.45 3.18 -10.18
CA ALA A 218 2.02 3.43 -10.29
C ALA A 218 1.35 2.43 -11.27
N LEU A 219 1.94 2.26 -12.45
CA LEU A 219 1.45 1.31 -13.45
C LEU A 219 1.46 -0.13 -12.91
N TRP A 220 2.55 -0.54 -12.25
CA TRP A 220 2.63 -1.84 -11.62
C TRP A 220 1.50 -2.05 -10.60
N THR A 221 1.14 -1.04 -9.80
CA THR A 221 0.02 -1.15 -8.84
C THR A 221 -1.32 -1.32 -9.51
N ALA A 222 -1.61 -0.55 -10.58
CA ALA A 222 -2.85 -0.67 -11.33
C ALA A 222 -2.97 -2.03 -12.02
N GLU A 223 -1.93 -2.47 -12.74
CA GLU A 223 -1.91 -3.79 -13.38
C GLU A 223 -2.12 -4.92 -12.38
N THR A 224 -1.39 -4.88 -11.26
CA THR A 224 -1.49 -5.92 -10.22
C THR A 224 -2.90 -5.97 -9.64
N THR A 225 -3.50 -4.81 -9.39
CA THR A 225 -4.85 -4.71 -8.81
C THR A 225 -5.91 -5.23 -9.78
N THR A 226 -5.86 -4.82 -11.05
CA THR A 226 -6.78 -5.34 -12.09
C THR A 226 -6.64 -6.86 -12.28
N MET A 227 -5.40 -7.37 -12.29
CA MET A 227 -5.17 -8.82 -12.40
C MET A 227 -5.67 -9.56 -11.16
N ALA A 228 -5.52 -8.98 -9.96
CA ALA A 228 -6.01 -9.55 -8.72
C ALA A 228 -7.54 -9.75 -8.71
N GLU A 229 -8.29 -8.88 -9.39
CA GLU A 229 -9.74 -9.03 -9.58
C GLU A 229 -10.10 -10.16 -10.53
N SER A 230 -9.28 -10.36 -11.56
CA SER A 230 -9.57 -11.30 -12.64
C SER A 230 -9.22 -12.75 -12.27
N ILE A 231 -8.41 -12.96 -11.23
CA ILE A 231 -8.02 -14.31 -10.82
C ILE A 231 -9.10 -14.88 -9.90
N GLU A 232 -9.94 -15.73 -10.48
CA GLU A 232 -10.83 -16.59 -9.71
C GLU A 232 -10.01 -17.45 -8.74
N VAL A 233 -10.34 -17.35 -7.46
CA VAL A 233 -9.68 -18.01 -6.32
C VAL A 233 -9.78 -19.54 -6.40
N ALA A 234 -10.50 -20.09 -7.38
CA ALA A 234 -10.81 -21.51 -7.50
C ALA A 234 -9.58 -22.42 -7.60
N GLN A 235 -8.37 -21.89 -7.87
CA GLN A 235 -7.13 -22.67 -7.85
C GLN A 235 -6.01 -21.95 -7.11
N SER A 236 -5.82 -22.31 -5.83
CA SER A 236 -4.78 -21.74 -4.95
C SER A 236 -3.38 -21.74 -5.58
N ALA A 237 -3.03 -22.80 -6.32
CA ALA A 237 -1.73 -22.92 -7.00
C ALA A 237 -1.47 -21.80 -8.03
N HIS A 238 -2.49 -21.39 -8.79
CA HIS A 238 -2.37 -20.31 -9.77
C HIS A 238 -2.14 -18.96 -9.09
N TRP A 239 -2.86 -18.70 -8.00
CA TRP A 239 -2.68 -17.47 -7.23
C TRP A 239 -1.29 -17.36 -6.62
N CYS A 240 -0.74 -18.46 -6.11
CA CYS A 240 0.58 -18.48 -5.48
C CYS A 240 1.70 -18.19 -6.48
N ASN A 241 1.68 -18.87 -7.62
CA ASN A 241 2.64 -18.62 -8.70
C ASN A 241 2.52 -17.18 -9.20
N TRP A 242 1.29 -16.70 -9.39
CA TRP A 242 1.05 -15.33 -9.81
C TRP A 242 1.58 -14.31 -8.78
N PHE A 243 1.32 -14.51 -7.49
CA PHE A 243 1.83 -13.67 -6.40
C PHE A 243 3.35 -13.58 -6.43
N VAL A 244 4.04 -14.71 -6.51
CA VAL A 244 5.51 -14.78 -6.58
C VAL A 244 6.03 -14.03 -7.81
N VAL A 245 5.44 -14.26 -8.98
CA VAL A 245 5.82 -13.59 -10.23
C VAL A 245 5.58 -12.08 -10.15
N ARG A 246 4.50 -11.62 -9.52
CA ARG A 246 4.25 -10.18 -9.33
C ARG A 246 5.28 -9.54 -8.41
N MET A 247 5.69 -10.22 -7.34
CA MET A 247 6.74 -9.72 -6.44
C MET A 247 8.11 -9.65 -7.14
N GLN A 248 8.43 -10.62 -7.99
CA GLN A 248 9.62 -10.58 -8.85
C GLN A 248 9.57 -9.40 -9.83
N SER A 249 8.43 -9.21 -10.48
CA SER A 249 8.20 -8.08 -11.40
C SER A 249 8.38 -6.73 -10.68
N LEU A 250 7.86 -6.60 -9.45
CA LEU A 250 8.03 -5.39 -8.64
C LEU A 250 9.50 -5.09 -8.36
N SER A 251 10.28 -6.10 -7.96
CA SER A 251 11.72 -5.93 -7.76
C SER A 251 12.41 -5.44 -9.03
N LEU A 252 12.07 -6.00 -10.19
CA LEU A 252 12.62 -5.53 -11.46
C LEU A 252 12.24 -4.07 -11.74
N THR A 253 11.00 -3.67 -11.45
CA THR A 253 10.55 -2.27 -11.55
C THR A 253 11.38 -1.36 -10.65
N ILE A 254 11.54 -1.71 -9.37
CA ILE A 254 12.34 -0.95 -8.40
C ILE A 254 13.80 -0.82 -8.86
N ARG A 255 14.37 -1.90 -9.43
CA ARG A 255 15.75 -1.91 -9.92
C ARG A 255 16.00 -0.89 -11.04
N ARG A 256 15.00 -0.55 -11.86
CA ARG A 256 15.14 0.44 -12.96
C ARG A 256 15.46 1.84 -12.43
N TYR A 257 15.03 2.17 -11.22
CA TYR A 257 15.34 3.45 -10.57
C TYR A 257 16.81 3.63 -10.19
N LYS A 258 17.66 2.61 -10.41
CA LYS A 258 19.12 2.70 -10.26
C LYS A 258 19.86 2.93 -11.58
N THR A 259 19.19 2.88 -12.73
CA THR A 259 19.89 2.94 -14.01
C THR A 259 20.21 4.39 -14.41
N PRO A 260 21.39 4.66 -15.01
CA PRO A 260 21.80 6.01 -15.42
C PRO A 260 20.80 6.72 -16.35
N ASP A 261 20.08 5.96 -17.18
CA ASP A 261 19.06 6.48 -18.09
C ASP A 261 17.86 7.09 -17.36
N TYR A 262 17.56 6.61 -16.14
CA TYR A 262 16.49 7.17 -15.31
C TYR A 262 16.97 8.45 -14.60
N LEU A 263 18.26 8.50 -14.25
CA LEU A 263 18.89 9.68 -13.64
C LEU A 263 18.97 10.85 -14.63
N SER A 264 19.22 10.60 -15.91
CA SER A 264 19.27 11.66 -16.92
C SER A 264 17.89 12.25 -17.25
N LEU A 265 16.81 11.47 -17.10
CA LEU A 265 15.43 11.94 -17.18
C LEU A 265 15.10 12.91 -16.04
N LEU A 266 15.54 12.60 -14.81
CA LEU A 266 15.41 13.46 -13.63
C LEU A 266 16.12 14.81 -13.81
N ASP A 267 17.36 14.79 -14.30
CA ASP A 267 18.14 16.01 -14.58
C ASP A 267 17.49 16.90 -15.66
N SER A 268 16.85 16.28 -16.65
CA SER A 268 16.19 17.00 -17.74
C SER A 268 14.90 17.69 -17.30
N THR A 269 14.14 17.08 -16.37
CA THR A 269 12.94 17.71 -15.78
C THR A 269 13.29 18.88 -14.85
N ALA A 270 14.41 18.81 -14.12
CA ALA A 270 14.84 19.87 -13.20
C ALA A 270 15.31 21.16 -13.91
N HIS A 271 15.61 21.13 -15.21
CA HIS A 271 16.08 22.29 -15.99
C HIS A 271 15.00 22.92 -16.88
N GLY A 272 13.77 22.38 -16.90
CA GLY A 272 12.66 22.87 -17.72
C GLY A 272 11.86 24.06 -17.15
N SER A 273 12.16 24.51 -15.94
CA SER A 273 11.34 25.50 -15.20
C SER A 273 12.03 26.83 -14.90
N ALA A 274 12.97 27.27 -15.74
CA ALA A 274 13.43 28.66 -15.72
C ALA A 274 12.58 29.50 -16.69
N PRO A 275 11.75 30.45 -16.24
CA PRO A 275 11.12 31.40 -17.15
C PRO A 275 12.23 32.26 -17.78
N SER A 276 12.32 32.19 -19.10
CA SER A 276 13.14 33.09 -19.89
C SER A 276 12.55 34.49 -19.82
N ASP A 277 12.99 35.29 -18.84
CA ASP A 277 12.81 36.74 -18.84
C ASP A 277 13.59 37.34 -20.01
N SER A 278 12.92 37.40 -21.16
CA SER A 278 13.37 38.08 -22.37
C SER A 278 12.15 38.75 -23.00
N ALA A 279 11.71 39.85 -22.39
CA ALA A 279 10.90 40.85 -23.06
C ALA A 279 11.57 42.22 -22.88
N ALA A 280 12.42 42.56 -23.84
CA ALA A 280 12.82 43.92 -24.13
C ALA A 280 11.55 44.77 -24.34
N ASN A 281 11.35 45.80 -23.51
CA ASN A 281 10.40 46.85 -23.80
C ASN A 281 11.15 48.09 -24.22
N ALA A 282 11.06 48.35 -25.53
CA ALA A 282 11.60 49.50 -26.21
C ALA A 282 10.76 50.76 -25.90
N ASP A 283 11.49 51.87 -25.88
CA ASP A 283 11.09 53.27 -26.04
C ASP A 283 9.64 53.57 -26.44
N ILE A 284 8.93 54.32 -25.58
CA ILE A 284 7.89 55.25 -26.00
C ILE A 284 8.12 56.59 -25.26
N LEU A 285 8.69 57.54 -25.99
CA LEU A 285 8.69 58.98 -25.72
C LEU A 285 7.25 59.53 -25.74
N PRO A 286 6.88 60.44 -24.81
CA PRO A 286 5.85 61.43 -25.07
C PRO A 286 6.48 62.79 -25.38
N SER A 287 6.19 63.27 -26.59
CA SER A 287 6.41 64.64 -27.03
C SER A 287 5.46 65.60 -26.30
N HIS A 288 6.03 66.53 -25.53
CA HIS A 288 5.33 67.72 -25.03
C HIS A 288 5.38 68.84 -26.08
N PRO A 289 4.26 69.53 -26.37
CA PRO A 289 4.29 70.86 -27.00
C PRO A 289 4.27 71.98 -25.94
N PRO A 290 4.69 73.20 -26.33
CA PRO A 290 5.04 74.26 -25.39
C PRO A 290 3.89 75.23 -25.07
N GLY A 291 3.92 75.75 -23.84
CA GLY A 291 3.59 77.14 -23.52
C GLY A 291 2.11 77.52 -23.37
N SER A 292 1.74 78.05 -22.20
CA SER A 292 1.48 79.49 -22.04
C SER A 292 1.22 79.87 -20.58
N LEU A 293 1.96 80.87 -20.13
CA LEU A 293 1.79 81.66 -18.91
C LEU A 293 0.61 82.62 -19.03
N THR A 294 -0.15 82.78 -17.94
CA THR A 294 -0.72 84.05 -17.42
C THR A 294 -1.28 83.72 -16.02
N ALA A 295 -0.66 84.23 -14.95
CA ALA A 295 -0.95 85.51 -14.26
C ALA A 295 -2.17 85.41 -13.35
#